data_AF-A0A256W6L3-F1
#
_entry.id   AF-A0A256W6L3-F1
#
_cell.length_a   1.000
_cell.length_b   1.000
_cell.length_c   1.000
_cell.angle_alpha   90.00
_cell.angle_beta   90.00
_cell.angle_gamma   90.00
#
_symmetry.space_group_name_H-M   'P 1'
#
loop_
_entity.id
_entity.type
_entity.pdbx_description
1 polymer ?
#
loop_
_entity_poly.entity_id
_entity_poly.type
_entity_poly.pdbx_seq_one_letter_code
_entity_poly.pdbx_strand_id
1 'polypeptide(L)' 'MDIKYNDYTERGLIRSGLNDVQGAYSWKVDSLVSGVSGDNIIGVEAPLWTETIVNGNDIEYMVSPRIVGVAKIA' A
#
# COMPACT_ATOMS: atom_id res chain seq x y z
N MET A 1 -0.60 2.72 2.72
CA MET A 1 -1.27 3.65 1.77
C MET A 1 -0.74 5.07 1.88
N ASP A 2 -0.14 5.42 2.99
CA ASP A 2 0.56 6.69 3.27
C ASP A 2 1.91 6.85 2.56
N ILE A 3 2.48 5.79 1.96
CA ILE A 3 3.75 5.87 1.24
C ILE A 3 3.59 6.63 -0.08
N LYS A 4 4.56 7.52 -0.39
CA LYS A 4 4.60 8.31 -1.63
C LYS A 4 4.69 7.44 -2.89
N TYR A 5 4.06 7.88 -3.98
CA TYR A 5 4.16 7.22 -5.29
C TYR A 5 5.51 7.51 -5.96
N ASN A 6 5.92 8.77 -5.88
CA ASN A 6 7.13 9.33 -6.50
C ASN A 6 7.58 10.59 -5.74
N ASP A 7 8.69 11.18 -6.14
CA ASP A 7 9.25 12.38 -5.51
C ASP A 7 8.32 13.62 -5.59
N TYR A 8 7.40 13.64 -6.56
CA TYR A 8 6.43 14.72 -6.75
C TYR A 8 5.16 14.54 -5.92
N THR A 9 5.00 13.42 -5.23
CA THR A 9 3.82 13.18 -4.40
C THR A 9 3.86 14.13 -3.19
N GLU A 10 2.89 15.04 -3.10
CA GLU A 10 2.88 16.07 -2.05
C GLU A 10 2.63 15.47 -0.66
N ARG A 11 1.69 14.53 -0.56
CA ARG A 11 1.31 13.86 0.69
C ARG A 11 2.06 12.55 0.88
N GLY A 12 2.12 12.08 2.13
CA GLY A 12 2.68 10.79 2.47
C GLY A 12 4.15 10.82 2.90
N LEU A 13 4.64 9.63 3.24
CA LEU A 13 5.98 9.39 3.78
C LEU A 13 6.86 8.64 2.77
N ILE A 14 8.17 8.81 2.88
CA ILE A 14 9.19 8.11 2.06
C ILE A 14 10.03 7.13 2.90
N ARG A 15 9.67 6.92 4.18
CA ARG A 15 10.48 6.13 5.12
C ARG A 15 10.72 4.69 4.64
N SER A 16 9.77 4.13 3.89
CA SER A 16 9.86 2.78 3.30
C SER A 16 10.13 2.82 1.79
N GLY A 17 10.74 3.89 1.29
CA GLY A 17 10.94 4.12 -0.15
C GLY A 17 9.70 4.68 -0.84
N LEU A 18 9.68 4.57 -2.16
CA LEU A 18 8.55 4.94 -3.02
C LEU A 18 7.76 3.68 -3.38
N ASN A 19 6.44 3.81 -3.47
CA ASN A 19 5.56 2.72 -3.85
C ASN A 19 4.51 3.21 -4.86
N ASP A 20 4.82 3.00 -6.14
CA ASP A 20 3.93 3.32 -7.24
C ASP A 20 2.76 2.32 -7.35
N VAL A 21 1.92 2.49 -8.38
CA VAL A 21 0.75 1.64 -8.57
C VAL A 21 1.15 0.19 -8.88
N GLN A 22 2.22 0.01 -9.66
CA GLN A 22 2.70 -1.32 -10.03
C GLN A 22 3.28 -2.05 -8.82
N GLY A 23 4.10 -1.39 -8.01
CA GLY A 23 4.69 -1.93 -6.79
C GLY A 23 3.63 -2.36 -5.77
N ALA A 24 2.55 -1.59 -5.64
CA ALA A 24 1.45 -1.94 -4.75
C ALA A 24 0.67 -3.21 -5.17
N TYR A 25 0.77 -3.63 -6.43
CA TYR A 25 0.04 -4.76 -7.00
C TYR A 25 0.94 -5.97 -7.37
N SER A 26 2.22 -5.75 -7.68
CA SER A 26 3.08 -6.77 -8.32
C SER A 26 3.81 -7.64 -7.30
N TRP A 27 3.07 -8.32 -6.43
CA TRP A 27 3.62 -9.22 -5.40
C TRP A 27 2.68 -10.41 -5.14
N LYS A 28 3.18 -11.45 -4.45
CA LYS A 28 2.40 -12.64 -4.08
C LYS A 28 2.58 -12.96 -2.60
N VAL A 29 1.46 -13.11 -1.90
CA VAL A 29 1.38 -13.29 -0.44
C VAL A 29 2.18 -14.50 0.05
N ASP A 30 2.06 -15.63 -0.66
CA ASP A 30 2.71 -16.91 -0.36
C ASP A 30 4.25 -16.91 -0.54
N SER A 31 4.80 -15.85 -1.12
CA SER A 31 6.23 -15.71 -1.40
C SER A 31 6.95 -14.69 -0.50
N LEU A 32 6.21 -13.97 0.35
CA LEU A 32 6.76 -12.84 1.12
C LEU A 32 7.57 -13.26 2.34
N VAL A 33 7.17 -14.32 3.03
CA VAL A 33 7.78 -14.73 4.31
C VAL A 33 8.25 -16.17 4.21
N SER A 34 9.56 -16.35 4.28
CA SER A 34 10.18 -17.68 4.24
C SER A 34 9.67 -18.56 5.39
N GLY A 35 9.26 -19.78 5.07
CA GLY A 35 8.73 -20.75 6.05
C GLY A 35 7.26 -20.55 6.44
N VAL A 36 6.56 -19.56 5.88
CA VAL A 36 5.13 -19.36 6.10
C VAL A 36 4.36 -19.85 4.87
N SER A 37 3.60 -20.94 5.01
CA SER A 37 2.66 -21.38 3.98
C SER A 37 1.44 -20.46 3.90
N GLY A 38 0.78 -20.43 2.74
CA GLY A 38 -0.43 -19.62 2.52
C GLY A 38 -1.56 -19.92 3.52
N ASP A 39 -1.67 -21.16 4.00
CA ASP A 39 -2.67 -21.56 5.00
C ASP A 39 -2.51 -20.86 6.36
N ASN A 40 -1.33 -20.32 6.64
CA ASN A 40 -1.08 -19.54 7.86
C ASN A 40 -1.48 -18.06 7.72
N ILE A 41 -1.93 -17.63 6.53
CA ILE A 41 -2.17 -16.23 6.20
C ILE A 41 -3.67 -15.98 6.13
N ILE A 42 -4.17 -15.16 7.05
CA ILE A 42 -5.59 -14.83 7.15
C ILE A 42 -6.08 -13.82 6.10
N GLY A 43 -5.16 -13.08 5.46
CA GLY A 43 -5.47 -12.06 4.48
C GLY A 43 -4.41 -10.97 4.38
N VAL A 44 -4.79 -9.86 3.77
CA VAL A 44 -3.93 -8.68 3.56
C VAL A 44 -4.65 -7.41 4.01
N GLU A 45 -3.88 -6.41 4.41
CA GLU A 45 -4.40 -5.11 4.83
C GLU A 45 -3.69 -3.98 4.07
N ALA A 46 -4.42 -2.89 3.85
CA ALA A 46 -3.91 -1.68 3.21
C ALA A 46 -4.02 -0.48 4.16
N PRO A 47 -3.18 -0.39 5.21
CA PRO A 47 -3.30 0.65 6.21
C PRO A 47 -3.02 2.04 5.63
N LEU A 48 -3.81 3.03 6.05
CA LEU A 48 -3.53 4.45 5.80
C LEU A 48 -3.19 5.12 7.13
N TRP A 49 -1.91 5.46 7.30
CA TRP A 49 -1.48 6.35 8.37
C TRP A 49 -1.74 7.82 7.98
N THR A 50 -2.12 8.65 8.94
CA THR A 50 -2.70 9.97 8.67
C THR A 50 -1.85 11.15 9.10
N GLU A 51 -0.55 10.96 9.40
CA GLU A 51 0.33 12.04 9.86
C GLU A 51 0.41 13.20 8.88
N THR A 52 0.27 12.93 7.57
CA THR A 52 0.30 13.95 6.50
C THR A 52 -1.06 14.20 5.86
N ILE A 53 -2.13 13.57 6.35
CA ILE A 53 -3.46 13.59 5.74
C ILE A 53 -4.29 14.66 6.46
N VAL A 54 -4.76 15.67 5.74
CA VAL A 54 -5.46 16.82 6.35
C VAL A 54 -6.91 16.95 5.91
N ASN A 55 -7.33 16.27 4.84
CA ASN A 55 -8.72 16.26 4.38
C ASN A 55 -9.09 14.97 3.61
N GLY A 56 -10.35 14.85 3.22
CA GLY A 56 -10.86 13.68 2.48
C GLY A 56 -10.27 13.50 1.08
N ASN A 57 -9.88 14.58 0.40
CA ASN A 57 -9.24 14.49 -0.92
C ASN A 57 -7.83 13.89 -0.79
N ASP A 58 -7.11 14.19 0.30
CA ASP A 58 -5.82 13.55 0.57
C ASP A 58 -5.98 12.03 0.77
N ILE A 59 -7.05 11.60 1.46
CA ILE A 59 -7.37 10.17 1.64
C ILE A 59 -7.58 9.53 0.28
N GLU A 60 -8.48 10.09 -0.54
CA GLU A 60 -8.80 9.52 -1.85
C GLU A 60 -7.57 9.44 -2.75
N TYR A 61 -6.76 10.50 -2.80
CA TYR A 61 -5.53 10.54 -3.60
C TYR A 61 -4.48 9.51 -3.13
N MET A 62 -4.32 9.32 -1.82
CA MET A 62 -3.33 8.38 -1.29
C MET A 62 -3.78 6.92 -1.38
N VAL A 63 -5.09 6.68 -1.33
CA VAL A 63 -5.68 5.34 -1.34
C VAL A 63 -5.91 4.82 -2.77
N SER A 64 -6.47 5.66 -3.64
CA SER A 64 -6.74 5.30 -5.03
C SER A 64 -5.54 5.60 -5.94
N PRO A 65 -5.19 4.72 -6.90
CA PRO A 65 -5.87 3.46 -7.27
C PRO A 65 -5.33 2.21 -6.56
N ARG A 66 -4.29 2.35 -5.72
CA ARG A 66 -3.55 1.22 -5.12
C ARG A 66 -4.42 0.29 -4.26
N ILE A 67 -5.46 0.81 -3.61
CA ILE A 67 -6.38 -0.02 -2.81
C ILE A 67 -7.05 -1.13 -3.63
N VAL A 68 -7.33 -0.87 -4.92
CA VAL A 68 -7.90 -1.87 -5.84
C VAL A 68 -6.88 -2.98 -6.12
N GLY A 69 -5.60 -2.62 -6.23
CA GLY A 69 -4.51 -3.57 -6.37
C GLY A 69 -4.40 -4.50 -5.18
N VAL A 70 -4.41 -3.95 -3.96
CA VAL A 70 -4.36 -4.77 -2.73
C VAL A 70 -5.61 -5.63 -2.58
N ALA A 71 -6.80 -5.09 -2.88
CA ALA A 71 -8.05 -5.84 -2.83
C ALA A 71 -8.11 -7.04 -3.80
N LYS A 72 -7.33 -7.01 -4.90
CA LYS A 72 -7.21 -8.14 -5.82
C LYS A 72 -6.28 -9.24 -5.30
N ILE A 73 -5.36 -8.89 -4.40
CA ILE A 73 -4.40 -9.82 -3.80
C ILE A 73 -5.01 -10.51 -2.57
N ALA A 74 -5.92 -9.82 -1.88
CA ALA A 74 -6.76 -10.35 -0.81
C ALA A 74 -7.64 -11.51 -1.30
#